data_AF-A0A8X6Y9X4-F1
#
_entry.id   AF-A0A8X6Y9X4-F1
#
_cell.length_a   1.000
_cell.length_b   1.000
_cell.length_c   1.000
_cell.angle_alpha   90.00
_cell.angle_beta   90.00
_cell.angle_gamma   90.00
#
_symmetry.space_group_name_H-M   'P 1'
#
loop_
_entity.id
_entity.type
_entity.pdbx_description
1 polymer ?
#
loop_
_entity_poly.entity_id
_entity_poly.type
_entity_poly.pdbx_seq_one_letter_code
_entity_poly.pdbx_strand_id
1 'polypeptide(L)'
;MGAHCEYLDTCDAFYRDSDELGSYTCDCKRICAEYNTCCVDSEFRNATLIPSPRTDDECLPVHLRTDLSTYMIDKCKNKDIPSESLCESSAEENNDPFLMIPVTSSVTGKTYNYFCAICNENTHEDQLVFWNIRLTGKTQRIQNSSVPDMMYDTTVKSWVALEEDGSSTNVSIKIDPGFDLNVRKCKAMITSCPKEWGDVSVKEKCEGNYMARIGFDGREKRR
;
A
#
# COMPACT_ATOMS: atom_id res chain seq x y z
N MET A 1 -11.97 -30.08 10.46
CA MET A 1 -12.99 -29.20 9.84
C MET A 1 -12.45 -27.80 9.96
N GLY A 2 -11.93 -27.26 8.86
CA GLY A 2 -11.11 -26.06 8.87
C GLY A 2 -11.95 -24.80 9.08
N ALA A 3 -11.35 -23.79 9.71
CA ALA A 3 -11.91 -22.45 9.78
C ALA A 3 -12.12 -21.92 8.35
N HIS A 4 -13.37 -21.95 7.90
CA HIS A 4 -13.88 -21.13 6.82
C HIS A 4 -14.16 -19.78 7.49
N CYS A 5 -13.69 -18.68 6.92
CA CYS A 5 -14.16 -17.37 7.35
C CYS A 5 -15.54 -17.19 6.72
N GLU A 6 -16.57 -17.80 7.30
CA GLU A 6 -17.92 -17.88 6.72
C GLU A 6 -18.31 -16.54 6.06
N TYR A 7 -18.60 -16.60 4.76
CA TYR A 7 -18.99 -15.50 3.86
C TYR A 7 -17.91 -14.48 3.44
N LEU A 8 -16.70 -14.48 4.02
CA LEU A 8 -15.66 -13.46 3.74
C LEU A 8 -14.62 -13.89 2.70
N ASP A 9 -14.49 -15.19 2.46
CA ASP A 9 -13.50 -15.81 1.59
C ASP A 9 -14.09 -16.55 0.39
N THR A 10 -15.40 -16.37 0.14
CA THR A 10 -16.19 -17.03 -0.91
C THR A 10 -16.90 -16.03 -1.82
N CYS A 11 -17.00 -16.35 -3.10
CA CYS A 11 -17.78 -15.63 -4.10
C CYS A 11 -19.28 -15.95 -4.07
N ASP A 12 -19.66 -17.07 -3.46
CA ASP A 12 -21.05 -17.55 -3.37
C ASP A 12 -21.82 -16.94 -2.17
N ALA A 13 -21.31 -15.87 -1.56
CA ALA A 13 -21.98 -15.20 -0.45
C ALA A 13 -23.22 -14.41 -0.94
N PHE A 14 -24.39 -14.70 -0.34
CA PHE A 14 -25.71 -14.13 -0.65
C PHE A 14 -25.84 -12.59 -0.66
N TYR A 15 -24.80 -11.83 -0.25
CA TYR A 15 -24.82 -10.36 -0.11
C TYR A 15 -23.57 -9.68 -0.69
N ARG A 16 -22.93 -10.29 -1.69
CA ARG A 16 -21.68 -9.76 -2.25
C ARG A 16 -21.95 -8.76 -3.39
N ASP A 17 -22.39 -7.56 -3.02
CA ASP A 17 -22.72 -6.49 -3.97
C ASP A 17 -21.46 -5.79 -4.53
N SER A 18 -20.33 -5.84 -3.82
CA SER A 18 -19.06 -5.23 -4.23
C SER A 18 -17.83 -5.93 -3.64
N ASP A 19 -16.73 -5.94 -4.40
CA ASP A 19 -15.40 -6.38 -3.94
C ASP A 19 -14.70 -5.24 -3.16
N GLU A 20 -15.34 -4.73 -2.10
CA GLU A 20 -14.73 -3.72 -1.24
C GLU A 20 -13.85 -4.37 -0.16
N LEU A 21 -12.59 -3.96 -0.09
CA LEU A 21 -11.62 -4.39 0.94
C LEU A 21 -12.07 -4.11 2.39
N GLY A 22 -13.07 -3.25 2.60
CA GLY A 22 -13.69 -3.05 3.92
C GLY A 22 -14.61 -4.21 4.35
N SER A 23 -15.17 -4.93 3.39
CA SER A 23 -16.25 -5.91 3.59
C SER A 23 -15.78 -7.35 3.36
N TYR A 24 -14.76 -7.56 2.51
CA TYR A 24 -14.25 -8.88 2.15
C TYR A 24 -12.72 -8.98 2.23
N THR A 25 -12.21 -10.20 2.31
CA THR A 25 -10.76 -10.48 2.37
C THR A 25 -10.15 -10.87 1.03
N CYS A 26 -10.96 -10.99 -0.03
CA CYS A 26 -10.56 -11.46 -1.35
C CYS A 26 -11.44 -10.80 -2.42
N ASP A 27 -11.08 -10.96 -3.70
CA ASP A 27 -11.79 -10.45 -4.87
C ASP A 27 -12.39 -11.61 -5.70
N CYS A 28 -13.56 -11.40 -6.32
CA CYS A 28 -14.22 -12.39 -7.16
C CYS A 28 -14.16 -12.09 -8.65
N LYS A 29 -13.79 -10.86 -9.01
CA LYS A 29 -13.60 -10.45 -10.41
C LYS A 29 -12.29 -10.99 -10.99
N ARG A 30 -12.21 -11.04 -12.32
CA ARG A 30 -11.00 -11.46 -13.06
C ARG A 30 -9.71 -10.77 -12.60
N ILE A 31 -9.81 -9.50 -12.20
CA ILE A 31 -8.70 -8.69 -11.72
C ILE A 31 -8.10 -9.19 -10.38
N CYS A 32 -8.75 -10.15 -9.71
CA CYS A 32 -8.21 -10.80 -8.54
C CYS A 32 -6.96 -11.62 -8.88
N ALA A 33 -6.92 -12.22 -10.06
CA ALA A 33 -5.85 -13.14 -10.42
C ALA A 33 -4.59 -12.41 -10.88
N GLU A 34 -4.71 -11.15 -11.30
CA GLU A 34 -3.57 -10.26 -11.54
C GLU A 34 -2.84 -9.93 -10.23
N TYR A 35 -3.58 -9.78 -9.13
CA TYR A 35 -3.06 -9.34 -7.83
C TYR A 35 -2.98 -10.47 -6.79
N ASN A 36 -3.25 -11.70 -7.22
CA ASN A 36 -3.34 -12.89 -6.37
C ASN A 36 -4.29 -12.71 -5.16
N THR A 37 -5.39 -11.99 -5.36
CA THR A 37 -6.38 -11.68 -4.32
C THR A 37 -7.65 -12.53 -4.41
N CYS A 38 -7.66 -13.57 -5.25
CA CYS A 38 -8.88 -14.34 -5.53
C CYS A 38 -9.43 -15.10 -4.32
N CYS A 39 -10.75 -15.11 -4.18
CA CYS A 39 -11.46 -15.95 -3.21
C CYS A 39 -11.27 -17.45 -3.50
N VAL A 40 -11.53 -18.30 -2.49
CA VAL A 40 -11.16 -19.73 -2.56
C VAL A 40 -11.87 -20.49 -3.67
N ASP A 41 -13.09 -20.06 -3.98
CA ASP A 41 -14.04 -20.60 -4.95
C ASP A 41 -14.14 -19.74 -6.22
N SER A 42 -13.31 -18.70 -6.35
CA SER A 42 -13.24 -17.89 -7.56
C SER A 42 -12.74 -18.74 -8.74
N GLU A 43 -13.46 -18.70 -9.85
CA GLU A 43 -13.04 -19.37 -11.10
C GLU A 43 -11.70 -18.87 -11.62
N PHE A 44 -11.32 -17.64 -11.25
CA PHE A 44 -10.07 -17.01 -11.66
C PHE A 44 -8.85 -17.47 -10.81
N ARG A 45 -9.07 -18.13 -9.67
CA ARG A 45 -7.99 -18.58 -8.77
C ARG A 45 -7.08 -19.64 -9.38
N ASN A 46 -7.67 -20.58 -10.13
CA ASN A 46 -6.96 -21.70 -10.76
C ASN A 46 -6.75 -21.50 -12.27
N ALA A 47 -6.98 -20.30 -12.78
CA ALA A 47 -6.81 -20.02 -14.19
C ALA A 47 -5.32 -20.12 -14.56
N THR A 48 -4.90 -21.31 -15.02
CA THR A 48 -3.68 -21.61 -15.80
C THR A 48 -3.50 -20.74 -17.06
N LEU A 49 -4.42 -19.80 -17.29
CA LEU A 49 -4.50 -18.89 -18.42
C LEU A 49 -3.96 -17.48 -18.13
N ILE A 50 -3.45 -17.23 -16.92
CA ILE A 50 -2.87 -15.93 -16.60
C ILE A 50 -1.35 -16.06 -16.62
N PRO A 51 -0.67 -15.47 -17.61
CA PRO A 51 0.79 -15.46 -17.62
C PRO A 51 1.26 -14.82 -16.32
N SER A 52 2.26 -15.44 -15.68
CA SER A 52 3.04 -15.02 -14.50
C SER A 52 2.62 -13.69 -13.87
N PRO A 53 2.42 -13.59 -12.52
CA PRO A 53 1.95 -12.39 -11.82
C PRO A 53 2.58 -11.15 -12.46
N ARG A 54 1.74 -10.41 -13.17
CA ARG A 54 2.18 -9.54 -14.25
C ARG A 54 2.56 -8.16 -13.75
N THR A 55 2.83 -8.03 -12.47
CA THR A 55 2.86 -6.74 -11.86
C THR A 55 4.14 -6.62 -11.06
N ASP A 56 5.01 -5.73 -11.55
CA ASP A 56 6.10 -5.14 -10.79
C ASP A 56 5.55 -4.28 -9.61
N ASP A 57 4.29 -4.48 -9.21
CA ASP A 57 3.65 -3.77 -8.11
C ASP A 57 3.68 -4.62 -6.84
N GLU A 58 4.10 -3.97 -5.76
CA GLU A 58 4.15 -4.56 -4.43
C GLU A 58 3.06 -3.93 -3.57
N CYS A 59 2.48 -4.73 -2.67
CA CYS A 59 1.55 -4.19 -1.68
C CYS A 59 2.32 -3.46 -0.59
N LEU A 60 2.45 -2.13 -0.74
CA LEU A 60 3.26 -1.30 0.13
C LEU A 60 2.40 -0.41 1.04
N PRO A 61 2.81 -0.18 2.30
CA PRO A 61 2.17 0.81 3.14
C PRO A 61 2.43 2.22 2.60
N VAL A 62 1.40 3.06 2.59
CA VAL A 62 1.56 4.48 2.26
C VAL A 62 2.18 5.15 3.48
N HIS A 63 3.35 5.78 3.33
CA HIS A 63 4.18 6.40 4.39
C HIS A 63 3.54 6.47 5.80
N LEU A 64 4.01 5.64 6.73
CA LEU A 64 3.60 5.57 8.14
C LEU A 64 2.08 5.39 8.41
N ARG A 65 1.26 5.14 7.38
CA ARG A 65 -0.15 4.74 7.50
C ARG A 65 -0.22 3.23 7.68
N THR A 66 -0.59 2.81 8.88
CA THR A 66 -0.86 1.38 9.17
C THR A 66 -2.22 0.92 8.65
N ASP A 67 -3.11 1.87 8.36
CA ASP A 67 -4.47 1.65 7.87
C ASP A 67 -4.58 1.69 6.34
N LEU A 68 -3.53 2.12 5.63
CA LEU A 68 -3.55 2.30 4.19
C LEU A 68 -2.33 1.64 3.53
N SER A 69 -2.58 0.54 2.82
CA SER A 69 -1.63 -0.06 1.89
C SER A 69 -2.23 -0.06 0.49
N THR A 70 -1.38 0.08 -0.52
CA THR A 70 -1.79 0.10 -1.93
C THR A 70 -0.77 -0.67 -2.76
N TYR A 71 -1.21 -1.24 -3.88
CA TYR A 71 -0.28 -1.77 -4.86
C TYR A 71 0.48 -0.61 -5.51
N MET A 72 1.81 -0.64 -5.41
CA MET A 72 2.71 0.41 -5.89
C MET A 72 3.88 -0.19 -6.64
N ILE A 73 4.28 0.45 -7.73
CA ILE A 73 5.52 0.12 -8.44
C ILE A 73 6.62 1.02 -7.88
N ASP A 74 7.58 0.40 -7.20
CA ASP A 74 8.72 1.03 -6.52
C ASP A 74 10.07 0.65 -7.15
N LYS A 75 10.05 -0.07 -8.27
CA LYS A 75 11.23 -0.53 -9.00
C LYS A 75 11.25 0.01 -10.41
N CYS A 76 12.46 0.21 -10.91
CA CYS A 76 12.65 0.69 -12.26
C CYS A 76 12.86 -0.44 -13.25
N LYS A 77 12.19 -0.35 -14.42
CA LYS A 77 12.48 -1.23 -15.56
C LYS A 77 13.74 -0.84 -16.30
N ASN A 78 13.93 0.46 -16.49
CA ASN A 78 15.08 1.01 -17.20
C ASN A 78 16.13 1.47 -16.18
N LYS A 79 17.24 0.73 -16.10
CA LYS A 79 18.30 0.97 -15.11
C LYS A 79 19.35 2.00 -15.55
N ASP A 80 19.23 2.53 -16.78
CA ASP A 80 20.26 3.40 -17.37
C ASP A 80 19.89 4.90 -17.29
N ILE A 81 18.92 5.26 -16.44
CA ILE A 81 18.42 6.63 -16.32
C ILE A 81 18.59 7.18 -14.90
N PRO A 82 18.89 8.49 -14.74
CA PRO A 82 19.14 9.10 -13.43
C PRO A 82 18.00 8.94 -12.41
N SER A 83 16.76 8.76 -12.87
CA SER A 83 15.60 8.53 -12.01
C SER A 83 15.55 7.15 -11.36
N GLU A 84 16.35 6.17 -11.80
CA GLU A 84 16.38 4.83 -11.18
C GLU A 84 16.76 4.94 -9.70
N SER A 85 17.87 5.62 -9.38
CA SER A 85 18.37 5.71 -8.01
C SER A 85 17.36 6.38 -7.08
N LEU A 86 16.60 7.36 -7.58
CA LEU A 86 15.56 8.04 -6.80
C LEU A 86 14.29 7.18 -6.68
N CYS A 87 13.94 6.41 -7.71
CA CYS A 87 12.82 5.47 -7.69
C CYS A 87 13.00 4.40 -6.60
N GLU A 88 14.18 3.79 -6.54
CA GLU A 88 14.47 2.66 -5.65
C GLU A 88 15.00 3.10 -4.27
N SER A 89 14.96 4.40 -3.96
CA SER A 89 15.45 4.96 -2.69
C SER A 89 14.32 5.41 -1.77
N SER A 90 14.64 5.54 -0.48
CA SER A 90 13.71 6.09 0.50
C SER A 90 13.84 7.62 0.64
N ALA A 91 12.75 8.24 1.09
CA ALA A 91 12.70 9.65 1.43
C ALA A 91 13.68 9.99 2.56
N GLU A 92 13.78 9.07 3.53
CA GLU A 92 14.66 9.17 4.69
C GLU A 92 16.14 9.15 4.31
N GLU A 93 16.56 8.26 3.39
CA GLU A 93 17.95 8.15 2.95
C GLU A 93 18.44 9.37 2.16
N ASN A 94 17.57 9.94 1.33
CA ASN A 94 17.89 11.13 0.52
C ASN A 94 17.59 12.44 1.23
N ASN A 95 17.01 12.38 2.43
CA ASN A 95 16.54 13.56 3.15
C ASN A 95 15.57 14.42 2.30
N ASP A 96 14.75 13.76 1.48
CA ASP A 96 13.77 14.42 0.62
C ASP A 96 12.36 13.84 0.88
N PRO A 97 11.50 14.58 1.60
CA PRO A 97 10.13 14.15 1.93
C PRO A 97 9.22 14.08 0.71
N PHE A 98 9.63 14.58 -0.45
CA PHE A 98 8.83 14.49 -1.67
C PHE A 98 8.97 13.13 -2.37
N LEU A 99 10.02 12.37 -2.08
CA LEU A 99 10.20 11.02 -2.61
C LEU A 99 9.14 10.02 -2.13
N MET A 100 8.55 10.25 -0.96
CA MET A 100 7.51 9.36 -0.44
C MET A 100 6.10 9.67 -0.97
N ILE A 101 5.94 10.70 -1.81
CA ILE A 101 4.62 11.09 -2.33
C ILE A 101 4.26 10.19 -3.50
N PRO A 102 3.19 9.39 -3.40
CA PRO A 102 2.76 8.57 -4.50
C PRO A 102 2.12 9.42 -5.61
N VAL A 103 2.27 8.93 -6.84
CA VAL A 103 1.52 9.40 -8.00
C VAL A 103 0.72 8.25 -8.57
N THR A 104 -0.49 8.52 -9.05
CA THR A 104 -1.32 7.53 -9.73
C THR A 104 -1.60 7.98 -11.14
N SER A 105 -1.42 7.08 -12.10
CA SER A 105 -1.87 7.28 -13.48
C SER A 105 -3.40 7.30 -13.52
N SER A 106 -3.99 8.42 -13.91
CA SER A 106 -5.44 8.57 -14.11
C SER A 106 -6.00 7.65 -15.19
N VAL A 107 -5.16 7.20 -16.12
CA VAL A 107 -5.54 6.31 -17.24
C VAL A 107 -5.50 4.84 -16.81
N THR A 108 -4.44 4.41 -16.13
CA THR A 108 -4.22 2.99 -15.82
C THR A 108 -4.58 2.60 -14.38
N GLY A 109 -4.76 3.58 -13.48
CA GLY A 109 -4.96 3.36 -12.05
C GLY A 109 -3.70 2.88 -11.30
N LYS A 110 -2.57 2.72 -12.00
CA LYS A 110 -1.30 2.28 -11.39
C LYS A 110 -0.68 3.38 -10.55
N THR A 111 -0.18 3.00 -9.38
CA THR A 111 0.45 3.91 -8.43
C THR A 111 1.96 3.67 -8.39
N TYR A 112 2.73 4.75 -8.26
CA TYR A 112 4.19 4.77 -8.29
C TYR A 112 4.72 5.77 -7.26
N ASN A 113 6.01 5.71 -6.91
CA ASN A 113 6.75 6.94 -6.62
C ASN A 113 6.90 7.74 -7.94
N TYR A 114 6.85 9.07 -7.89
CA TYR A 114 7.05 9.94 -9.06
C TYR A 114 8.26 9.55 -9.93
N PHE A 115 9.41 9.27 -9.32
CA PHE A 115 10.62 8.88 -10.06
C PHE A 115 10.47 7.51 -10.73
N CYS A 116 9.74 6.58 -10.11
CA CYS A 116 9.40 5.31 -10.73
C CYS A 116 8.44 5.47 -11.90
N ALA A 117 7.53 6.44 -11.86
CA ALA A 117 6.63 6.72 -12.97
C ALA A 117 7.40 7.21 -14.21
N ILE A 118 8.37 8.12 -14.02
CA ILE A 118 9.28 8.59 -15.08
C ILE A 118 10.03 7.41 -15.68
N CYS A 119 10.62 6.58 -14.82
CA CYS A 119 11.58 5.59 -15.23
C CYS A 119 10.95 4.31 -15.84
N ASN A 120 9.65 4.13 -15.65
CA ASN A 120 8.87 3.04 -16.24
C ASN A 120 8.16 3.42 -17.55
N GLU A 121 8.40 4.63 -18.09
CA GLU A 121 8.11 5.14 -19.46
C GLU A 121 6.65 4.98 -19.99
N ASN A 122 5.72 4.46 -19.18
CA ASN A 122 4.35 4.14 -19.61
C ASN A 122 3.31 5.17 -19.18
N THR A 123 3.73 6.32 -18.64
CA THR A 123 2.81 7.37 -18.22
C THR A 123 3.35 8.73 -18.60
N HIS A 124 2.59 9.46 -19.43
CA HIS A 124 2.88 10.87 -19.68
C HIS A 124 2.61 11.69 -18.41
N GLU A 125 3.42 12.72 -18.15
CA GLU A 125 3.33 13.55 -16.93
C GLU A 125 1.92 14.14 -16.72
N ASP A 126 1.20 14.46 -17.79
CA ASP A 126 -0.16 14.99 -17.77
C ASP A 126 -1.22 13.99 -17.28
N GLN A 127 -0.86 12.71 -17.22
CA GLN A 127 -1.73 11.63 -16.73
C GLN A 127 -1.45 11.28 -15.26
N LEU A 128 -0.36 11.79 -14.68
CA LEU A 128 0.03 11.52 -13.30
C LEU A 128 -0.65 12.50 -12.35
N VAL A 129 -1.37 11.95 -11.39
CA VAL A 129 -2.00 12.72 -10.33
C VAL A 129 -1.27 12.44 -9.03
N PHE A 130 -0.69 13.49 -8.46
CA PHE A 130 -0.08 13.44 -7.13
C PHE A 130 -1.14 13.20 -6.07
N TRP A 131 -0.78 12.39 -5.08
CA TRP A 131 -1.60 12.24 -3.89
C TRP A 131 -1.57 13.52 -3.06
N ASN A 132 -2.66 13.76 -2.34
CA ASN A 132 -2.78 14.94 -1.50
C ASN A 132 -1.89 14.80 -0.27
N ILE A 133 -1.12 15.84 0.03
CA ILE A 133 -0.27 15.89 1.22
C ILE A 133 -0.80 16.95 2.16
N ARG A 134 -0.84 16.61 3.43
CA ARG A 134 -1.14 17.54 4.52
C ARG A 134 0.03 17.54 5.49
N LEU A 135 0.68 18.68 5.58
CA LEU A 135 1.71 18.93 6.58
C LEU A 135 1.03 19.48 7.84
N THR A 136 1.39 18.93 9.00
CA THR A 136 0.91 19.40 10.30
C THR A 136 2.09 19.54 11.24
N GLY A 137 2.18 20.66 11.95
CA GLY A 137 3.32 20.97 12.82
C GLY A 137 3.16 22.31 13.50
N LYS A 138 4.10 22.65 14.37
CA LYS A 138 4.09 23.93 15.12
C LYS A 138 4.82 25.06 14.41
N THR A 139 5.60 24.78 13.37
CA THR A 139 6.33 25.80 12.60
C THR A 139 5.40 26.87 12.04
N GLN A 140 5.89 28.11 12.03
CA GLN A 140 5.16 29.27 11.50
C GLN A 140 4.91 29.15 9.99
N ARG A 141 5.79 28.46 9.26
CA ARG A 141 5.64 28.24 7.81
C ARG A 141 4.37 27.47 7.48
N ILE A 142 4.12 26.35 8.17
CA ILE A 142 2.88 25.56 8.00
C ILE A 142 1.65 26.40 8.37
N GLN A 143 1.70 27.19 9.45
CA GLN A 143 0.58 28.06 9.85
C GLN A 143 0.26 29.12 8.78
N ASN A 144 1.30 29.60 8.09
CA ASN A 144 1.18 30.54 6.98
C ASN A 144 0.96 29.85 5.61
N SER A 145 0.63 28.55 5.60
CA SER A 145 0.40 27.76 4.39
C SER A 145 1.61 27.70 3.43
N SER A 146 2.83 27.77 3.97
CA SER A 146 4.07 27.55 3.21
C SER A 146 4.76 26.24 3.61
N VAL A 147 5.50 25.68 2.66
CA VAL A 147 6.28 24.46 2.87
C VAL A 147 7.54 24.83 3.67
N PRO A 148 7.78 24.21 4.85
CA PRO A 148 9.01 24.42 5.60
C PRO A 148 10.20 23.71 4.95
N ASP A 149 11.41 24.18 5.26
CA ASP A 149 12.62 23.44 4.96
C ASP A 149 12.67 22.25 5.91
N MET A 150 12.56 21.03 5.39
CA MET A 150 12.44 19.83 6.19
C MET A 150 13.70 18.98 6.11
N MET A 151 13.97 18.27 7.21
CA MET A 151 15.04 17.30 7.32
C MET A 151 14.52 16.07 8.08
N TYR A 152 14.99 14.89 7.72
CA TYR A 152 14.73 13.67 8.45
C TYR A 152 15.71 13.55 9.63
N ASP A 153 15.18 13.58 10.84
CA ASP A 153 15.97 13.35 12.04
C ASP A 153 16.04 11.84 12.33
N THR A 154 17.23 11.26 12.14
CA THR A 154 17.48 9.82 12.33
C THR A 154 17.43 9.39 13.79
N THR A 155 17.60 10.31 14.75
CA THR A 155 17.58 10.04 16.18
C THR A 155 16.15 9.77 16.65
N VAL A 156 15.22 10.64 16.26
CA VAL A 156 13.80 10.53 16.61
C VAL A 156 12.97 9.79 15.56
N LYS A 157 13.57 9.50 14.39
CA LYS A 157 12.93 8.83 13.24
C LYS A 157 11.69 9.57 12.75
N SER A 158 11.82 10.89 12.57
CA SER A 158 10.73 11.74 12.10
C SER A 158 11.22 12.94 11.30
N TRP A 159 10.34 13.48 10.46
CA TRP A 159 10.57 14.74 9.76
C TRP A 159 10.49 15.93 10.72
N VAL A 160 11.44 16.85 10.59
CA VAL A 160 11.49 18.10 11.34
C VAL A 160 11.59 19.29 10.40
N ALA A 161 10.92 20.39 10.72
CA ALA A 161 11.08 21.68 10.07
C ALA A 161 12.23 22.44 10.76
N LEU A 162 13.11 23.03 9.96
CA LEU A 162 14.15 23.93 10.41
C LEU A 162 13.58 25.35 10.56
N GLU A 163 13.74 25.93 11.74
CA GLU A 163 13.32 27.30 12.04
C GLU A 163 14.49 28.28 11.87
N GLU A 164 14.19 29.57 11.72
CA GLU A 164 15.21 30.61 11.52
C GLU A 164 16.14 30.80 12.73
N ASP A 165 15.67 30.46 13.92
CA ASP A 165 16.46 30.51 15.16
C ASP A 165 17.39 29.30 15.35
N GLY A 166 17.42 28.39 14.37
CA GLY A 166 18.20 27.16 14.39
C GLY A 166 17.57 26.04 15.22
N SER A 167 16.39 26.25 15.81
CA SER A 167 15.61 25.18 16.41
C SER A 167 14.93 24.32 15.34
N SER A 168 14.47 23.14 15.74
CA SER A 168 13.70 22.26 14.88
C SER A 168 12.39 21.84 15.55
N THR A 169 11.34 21.72 14.74
CA THR A 169 10.02 21.27 15.21
C THR A 169 9.52 20.08 14.42
N ASN A 170 8.91 19.11 15.08
CA ASN A 170 8.38 17.93 14.41
C ASN A 170 7.28 18.29 13.41
N VAL A 171 7.37 17.70 12.22
CA VAL A 171 6.37 17.78 11.18
C VAL A 171 5.78 16.39 10.95
N SER A 172 4.46 16.31 11.07
CA SER A 172 3.69 15.12 10.72
C SER A 172 3.16 15.28 9.30
N ILE A 173 3.48 14.31 8.45
CA ILE A 173 3.09 14.29 7.05
C ILE A 173 1.99 13.25 6.87
N LYS A 174 0.83 13.69 6.39
CA LYS A 174 -0.27 12.80 6.04
C LYS A 174 -0.44 12.80 4.53
N ILE A 175 -0.51 11.60 3.97
CA ILE A 175 -0.72 11.38 2.54
C ILE A 175 -2.07 10.68 2.37
N ASP A 176 -2.91 11.26 1.52
CA ASP A 176 -4.23 10.73 1.17
C ASP A 176 -4.36 10.66 -0.35
N PRO A 177 -5.02 9.62 -0.91
CA PRO A 177 -5.26 9.57 -2.34
C PRO A 177 -6.11 10.78 -2.81
N GLY A 178 -5.88 11.22 -4.03
CA GLY A 178 -6.73 12.21 -4.70
C GLY A 178 -8.19 11.75 -4.76
N PHE A 179 -9.13 12.68 -4.63
CA PHE A 179 -10.57 12.38 -4.51
C PHE A 179 -11.16 11.56 -5.66
N ASP A 180 -10.55 11.62 -6.86
CA ASP A 180 -11.03 10.94 -8.07
C ASP A 180 -10.10 9.79 -8.52
N LEU A 181 -9.15 9.38 -7.69
CA LEU A 181 -8.23 8.31 -8.05
C LEU A 181 -8.81 6.94 -7.72
N ASN A 182 -8.91 6.10 -8.74
CA ASN A 182 -9.20 4.68 -8.57
C ASN A 182 -7.94 3.96 -8.07
N VAL A 183 -7.59 4.20 -6.81
CA VAL A 183 -6.44 3.60 -6.15
C VAL A 183 -6.79 2.20 -5.68
N ARG A 184 -6.03 1.21 -6.16
CA ARG A 184 -6.19 -0.17 -5.70
C ARG A 184 -5.49 -0.39 -4.36
N LYS A 185 -6.27 -0.25 -3.30
CA LYS A 185 -5.88 -0.63 -1.95
C LYS A 185 -5.51 -2.12 -1.91
N CYS A 186 -4.65 -2.47 -0.98
CA CYS A 186 -4.24 -3.84 -0.73
C CYS A 186 -4.16 -4.12 0.77
N LYS A 187 -4.03 -5.38 1.14
CA LYS A 187 -3.71 -5.82 2.50
C LYS A 187 -2.46 -6.68 2.40
N ALA A 188 -1.43 -6.35 3.18
CA ALA A 188 -0.23 -7.17 3.24
C ALA A 188 -0.59 -8.63 3.54
N MET A 189 -0.11 -9.55 2.71
CA MET A 189 -0.36 -10.98 2.87
C MET A 189 0.41 -11.51 4.07
N ILE A 190 -0.21 -12.41 4.83
CA ILE A 190 0.50 -13.24 5.79
C ILE A 190 1.25 -14.29 4.98
N THR A 191 2.59 -14.21 4.95
CA THR A 191 3.45 -15.11 4.17
C THR A 191 3.98 -16.28 4.97
N SER A 192 3.82 -16.25 6.30
CA SER A 192 4.26 -17.32 7.19
C SER A 192 3.40 -17.41 8.43
N CYS A 193 3.16 -18.63 8.89
CA CYS A 193 2.45 -18.88 10.14
C CYS A 193 3.42 -19.03 11.33
N PRO A 194 2.97 -18.74 12.57
CA PRO A 194 3.76 -18.99 13.76
C PRO A 194 4.28 -20.43 13.81
N LYS A 195 5.55 -20.62 14.17
CA LYS A 195 6.20 -21.95 14.19
C LYS A 195 5.53 -22.95 15.14
N GLU A 196 4.81 -22.44 16.14
CA GLU A 196 4.12 -23.22 17.17
C GLU A 196 2.72 -23.69 16.74
N TRP A 197 2.29 -23.37 15.51
CA TRP A 197 0.96 -23.75 15.03
C TRP A 197 0.87 -25.26 14.75
N GLY A 198 0.05 -25.97 15.53
CA GLY A 198 -0.05 -27.43 15.47
C GLY A 198 -0.99 -27.98 14.38
N ASP A 199 -1.86 -27.15 13.81
CA ASP A 199 -2.79 -27.58 12.75
C ASP A 199 -2.16 -27.38 11.37
N VAL A 200 -1.75 -28.49 10.76
CA VAL A 200 -1.14 -28.53 9.41
C VAL A 200 -2.09 -27.96 8.35
N SER A 201 -3.41 -28.19 8.46
CA SER A 201 -4.38 -27.67 7.49
C SER A 201 -4.51 -26.15 7.56
N VAL A 202 -4.41 -25.56 8.76
CA VAL A 202 -4.41 -24.11 8.94
C VAL A 202 -3.08 -23.51 8.47
N LYS A 203 -1.96 -24.19 8.72
CA LYS A 203 -0.64 -23.78 8.24
C LYS A 203 -0.57 -23.77 6.70
N GLU A 204 -1.04 -24.83 6.05
CA GLU A 204 -1.11 -24.91 4.59
C GLU A 204 -2.00 -23.82 3.99
N LYS A 205 -3.10 -23.45 4.66
CA LYS A 205 -3.94 -22.33 4.23
C LYS A 205 -3.19 -21.00 4.40
N CYS A 206 -2.64 -20.75 5.57
CA CYS A 206 -1.86 -19.55 5.89
C CYS A 206 -0.70 -19.31 4.92
N GLU A 207 0.05 -20.36 4.59
CA GLU A 207 1.20 -20.31 3.68
C GLU A 207 0.79 -20.44 2.20
N GLY A 208 -0.46 -20.81 1.91
CA GLY A 208 -0.99 -21.15 0.58
C GLY A 208 -1.66 -20.00 -0.17
N ASN A 209 -1.20 -18.75 -0.01
CA ASN A 209 -1.79 -17.54 -0.60
C ASN A 209 -3.26 -17.29 -0.18
N TYR A 210 -3.65 -17.70 1.02
CA TYR A 210 -4.99 -17.46 1.56
C TYR A 210 -5.02 -16.10 2.27
N MET A 211 -5.77 -15.14 1.73
CA MET A 211 -5.86 -13.77 2.27
C MET A 211 -6.73 -13.62 3.53
N ALA A 212 -7.22 -14.72 4.12
CA ALA A 212 -8.10 -14.59 5.29
C ALA A 212 -7.32 -14.10 6.51
N ARG A 213 -7.72 -12.94 7.03
CA ARG A 213 -7.31 -12.48 8.35
C ARG A 213 -8.11 -13.24 9.40
N ILE A 214 -7.43 -13.98 10.28
CA ILE A 214 -8.02 -14.41 11.54
C ILE A 214 -7.96 -13.20 12.48
N GLY A 215 -9.08 -12.49 12.63
CA GLY A 215 -9.24 -11.49 13.67
C GLY A 215 -9.77 -12.14 14.94
N PHE A 216 -9.07 -11.99 16.06
CA PHE A 216 -9.63 -12.32 17.36
C PHE A 216 -10.48 -11.13 17.82
N ASP A 217 -11.81 -11.29 17.89
CA ASP A 217 -12.67 -10.32 18.59
C ASP A 217 -12.33 -10.45 20.08
N GLY A 218 -11.51 -9.52 20.57
CA GLY A 218 -11.16 -9.38 21.97
C GLY A 218 -12.36 -8.95 22.81
N ARG A 219 -13.40 -9.80 22.87
CA ARG A 219 -14.32 -9.80 23.99
C ARG A 219 -13.75 -10.71 25.06
N GLU A 220 -12.81 -10.19 25.82
CA GLU A 220 -12.69 -10.57 27.22
C GLU A 220 -14.05 -10.30 27.89
N LYS A 221 -14.91 -11.32 27.93
CA LYS A 221 -15.94 -11.34 28.96
C LYS A 221 -15.26 -11.69 30.27
N ARG A 222 -15.02 -10.65 31.05
CA ARG A 222 -14.86 -10.69 32.50
C ARG A 222 -15.74 -11.79 33.13
N ARG A 223 -15.13 -12.78 33.76
CA ARG A 223 -15.36 -13.17 35.17
C ARG A 223 -14.33 -14.20 35.60
#